data_AF-A0A9P7RQ39-F1
#
_entry.id   AF-A0A9P7RQ39-F1
#
_cell.length_a   1.000
_cell.length_b   1.000
_cell.length_c   1.000
_cell.angle_alpha   90.00
_cell.angle_beta   90.00
_cell.angle_gamma   90.00
#
_symmetry.space_group_name_H-M   'P 1'
#
loop_
_entity.id
_entity.type
_entity.pdbx_description
1 polymer ?
#
loop_
_entity_poly.entity_id
_entity_poly.type
_entity_poly.pdbx_seq_one_letter_code
_entity_poly.pdbx_strand_id
1 'polypeptide(L)'
;MLTNVLDVLLLGPADLSMAHGYPIPNPDPHPEVEKLIQRVKDAAHVAGKKCFMYVNTGEQAAQRAKEGFDMISLSNDAAMLQLGLQSQLADAIRLSR
;
A
#
# COMPACT_ATOMS: atom_id res chain seq x y z
N MET A 1 -13.61 20.76 -14.45
CA MET A 1 -12.65 21.90 -14.36
C MET A 1 -11.74 21.86 -13.12
N LEU A 2 -12.11 21.23 -12.00
CA LEU A 2 -11.25 21.16 -10.78
C LEU A 2 -10.11 20.11 -10.84
N THR A 3 -10.11 19.22 -11.83
CA THR A 3 -9.08 18.17 -11.97
C THR A 3 -7.75 18.65 -12.55
N ASN A 4 -7.68 19.87 -13.11
CA ASN A 4 -6.43 20.40 -13.67
C ASN A 4 -5.40 20.83 -12.62
N VAL A 5 -5.82 21.07 -11.37
CA VAL A 5 -4.91 21.44 -10.26
C VAL A 5 -4.49 20.26 -9.40
N LEU A 6 -4.99 19.05 -9.69
CA LEU A 6 -4.63 17.83 -8.96
C LEU A 6 -3.59 17.06 -9.75
N ASP A 7 -2.51 16.62 -9.11
CA ASP A 7 -1.44 15.86 -9.76
C ASP A 7 -1.54 14.35 -9.51
N VAL A 8 -2.12 13.97 -8.37
CA VAL A 8 -2.05 12.60 -7.83
C VAL A 8 -3.40 12.18 -7.26
N LEU A 9 -3.78 10.94 -7.51
CA LEU A 9 -4.81 10.22 -6.75
C LEU A 9 -4.11 9.30 -5.74
N LEU A 10 -4.30 9.60 -4.46
CA LEU A 10 -3.76 8.82 -3.35
C LEU A 10 -4.84 7.86 -2.82
N LEU A 11 -4.48 6.59 -2.69
CA LEU A 11 -5.37 5.54 -2.22
C LEU A 11 -4.83 4.88 -0.95
N GLY A 12 -5.69 4.77 0.06
CA GLY A 12 -5.46 4.00 1.29
C GLY A 12 -6.22 2.66 1.25
N PRO A 13 -5.54 1.50 1.15
CA PRO A 13 -6.22 0.20 1.08
C PRO A 13 -7.08 -0.13 2.30
N ALA A 14 -6.65 0.27 3.50
CA ALA A 14 -7.38 0.04 4.74
C ALA A 14 -8.71 0.82 4.77
N ASP A 15 -8.64 2.14 4.56
CA ASP A 15 -9.83 3.00 4.54
C ASP A 15 -10.79 2.63 3.41
N LEU A 16 -10.25 2.30 2.22
CA LEU A 16 -11.06 1.83 1.11
C LEU A 16 -11.81 0.53 1.46
N SER A 17 -11.14 -0.41 2.13
CA SER A 17 -11.78 -1.65 2.56
C SER A 17 -12.92 -1.37 3.53
N MET A 18 -12.65 -0.56 4.56
CA MET A 18 -13.64 -0.20 5.57
C MET A 18 -14.84 0.53 4.96
N ALA A 19 -14.61 1.48 4.05
CA ALA A 19 -15.66 2.24 3.38
C ALA A 19 -16.59 1.36 2.52
N HIS A 20 -16.11 0.20 2.08
CA HIS A 20 -16.86 -0.77 1.29
C HIS A 20 -17.32 -2.00 2.09
N GLY A 21 -17.17 -2.00 3.41
CA GLY A 21 -17.62 -3.08 4.28
C GLY A 21 -16.76 -4.34 4.23
N TYR A 22 -15.51 -4.24 3.76
CA TYR A 22 -14.55 -5.33 3.73
C TYR A 22 -13.56 -5.26 4.91
N PRO A 23 -12.97 -6.40 5.32
CA PRO A 23 -11.88 -6.41 6.28
C PRO A 23 -10.69 -5.58 5.80
N ILE A 24 -9.96 -4.98 6.74
CA ILE A 24 -8.68 -4.31 6.46
C ILE A 24 -7.71 -5.34 5.87
N PRO A 25 -6.91 -4.98 4.84
CA PRO A 25 -5.95 -5.89 4.22
C PRO A 25 -4.95 -6.46 5.24
N ASN A 26 -4.84 -7.78 5.28
CA ASN A 26 -3.86 -8.48 6.11
C ASN A 26 -3.57 -9.89 5.56
N PRO A 27 -2.49 -10.08 4.77
CA PRO A 27 -1.64 -9.06 4.17
C PRO A 27 -2.26 -8.39 2.95
N ASP A 28 -3.13 -9.11 2.25
CA ASP A 28 -3.66 -8.72 0.95
C ASP A 28 -5.12 -8.22 1.05
N PRO A 29 -5.54 -7.32 0.14
CA PRO A 29 -6.91 -6.85 0.10
C PRO A 29 -7.87 -7.95 -0.35
N HIS A 30 -9.13 -7.83 0.07
CA HIS A 30 -10.21 -8.65 -0.47
C HIS A 30 -10.29 -8.48 -2.01
N PRO A 31 -10.62 -9.53 -2.80
CA PRO A 31 -10.63 -9.43 -4.26
C PRO A 31 -11.48 -8.30 -4.84
N GLU A 32 -12.60 -7.97 -4.20
CA GLU A 32 -13.43 -6.82 -4.61
C GLU A 32 -12.77 -5.47 -4.30
N VAL A 33 -12.01 -5.36 -3.20
CA VAL A 33 -11.21 -4.17 -2.90
C VAL A 33 -10.06 -4.05 -3.89
N GLU A 34 -9.44 -5.17 -4.28
CA GLU A 34 -8.40 -5.19 -5.30
C GLU A 34 -8.91 -4.65 -6.65
N LYS A 35 -10.11 -5.03 -7.07
CA LYS A 35 -10.74 -4.47 -8.28
C LYS A 35 -10.94 -2.96 -8.17
N LEU A 36 -11.33 -2.46 -7.00
CA LEU A 36 -11.48 -1.02 -6.75
C LEU A 36 -10.14 -0.29 -6.80
N ILE A 37 -9.10 -0.89 -6.21
CA ILE A 37 -7.71 -0.40 -6.26
C ILE A 37 -7.25 -0.22 -7.71
N GLN A 38 -7.39 -1.25 -8.54
CA GLN A 38 -6.98 -1.18 -9.95
C GLN A 38 -7.81 -0.15 -10.72
N ARG A 39 -9.12 -0.10 -10.48
CA ARG A 39 -10.01 0.88 -11.11
C ARG A 39 -9.59 2.33 -10.81
N VAL A 40 -9.15 2.63 -9.59
CA VAL A 40 -8.68 3.98 -9.22
C VAL A 40 -7.38 4.32 -9.94
N LYS A 41 -6.43 3.38 -10.00
CA LYS A 41 -5.18 3.53 -10.76
C LYS A 41 -5.46 3.82 -12.24
N ASP A 42 -6.29 3.00 -12.88
CA ASP A 42 -6.64 3.16 -14.29
C ASP A 42 -7.35 4.50 -14.54
N ALA A 43 -8.26 4.92 -13.64
CA ALA A 43 -8.93 6.21 -13.75
C ALA A 43 -7.97 7.39 -13.58
N ALA A 44 -6.96 7.29 -12.70
CA ALA A 44 -5.91 8.28 -12.57
C ALA A 44 -5.14 8.43 -13.88
N HIS A 45 -4.69 7.31 -14.46
CA HIS A 45 -3.94 7.30 -15.72
C HIS A 45 -4.75 7.80 -16.91
N VAL A 46 -6.03 7.41 -17.03
CA VAL A 46 -6.95 7.94 -18.06
C VAL A 46 -7.10 9.46 -17.95
N ALA A 47 -7.06 10.01 -16.74
CA ALA A 47 -7.09 11.45 -16.49
C ALA A 47 -5.72 12.14 -16.63
N GLY A 48 -4.66 11.40 -17.00
CA GLY A 48 -3.29 11.91 -17.10
C GLY A 48 -2.66 12.24 -15.75
N LYS A 49 -3.11 11.60 -14.67
CA LYS A 49 -2.67 11.81 -13.28
C LYS A 49 -1.91 10.61 -12.76
N LYS A 50 -1.03 10.83 -11.78
CA LYS A 50 -0.30 9.75 -11.11
C LYS A 50 -1.19 9.06 -10.07
N CYS A 51 -0.91 7.78 -9.80
CA CYS A 51 -1.55 7.04 -8.72
C CYS A 51 -0.55 6.69 -7.62
N PHE A 52 -0.93 6.96 -6.37
CA PHE A 52 -0.16 6.65 -5.18
C PHE A 52 -0.87 5.59 -4.32
N MET A 53 -0.11 4.66 -3.73
CA MET A 53 -0.62 3.65 -2.79
C MET A 53 0.31 3.41 -1.58
N TYR A 54 -0.28 3.04 -0.44
CA TYR A 54 0.44 2.46 0.71
C TYR A 54 0.52 0.93 0.63
N VAL A 55 1.69 0.37 0.98
CA VAL A 55 1.92 -1.08 1.13
C VAL A 55 2.71 -1.36 2.40
N ASN A 56 2.75 -2.61 2.86
CA ASN A 56 3.43 -2.98 4.11
C ASN A 56 4.72 -3.79 3.91
N THR A 57 4.98 -4.30 2.70
CA THR A 57 6.16 -5.12 2.41
C THR A 57 6.84 -4.70 1.11
N GLY A 58 8.14 -5.00 0.99
CA GLY A 58 8.90 -4.76 -0.23
C GLY A 58 8.40 -5.59 -1.41
N GLU A 59 7.89 -6.79 -1.16
CA GLU A 59 7.26 -7.64 -2.18
C GLU A 59 6.01 -6.98 -2.77
N GLN A 60 5.11 -6.47 -1.90
CA GLN A 60 3.95 -5.72 -2.34
C GLN A 60 4.37 -4.46 -3.11
N ALA A 61 5.39 -3.73 -2.65
CA ALA A 61 5.89 -2.57 -3.38
C ALA A 61 6.37 -2.93 -4.79
N ALA A 62 7.15 -4.01 -4.93
CA ALA A 62 7.64 -4.47 -6.22
C ALA A 62 6.49 -4.93 -7.14
N GLN A 63 5.48 -5.60 -6.57
CA GLN A 63 4.28 -6.00 -7.30
C GLN A 63 3.51 -4.76 -7.80
N ARG A 64 3.19 -3.80 -6.91
CA ARG A 64 2.45 -2.59 -7.29
C ARG A 64 3.21 -1.73 -8.30
N ALA A 65 4.54 -1.69 -8.23
CA ALA A 65 5.36 -1.02 -9.24
C ALA A 65 5.19 -1.68 -10.63
N LYS A 66 5.20 -3.03 -10.68
CA LYS A 66 4.94 -3.78 -11.94
C LYS A 66 3.53 -3.58 -12.47
N GLU A 67 2.55 -3.39 -11.58
CA GLU A 67 1.17 -3.08 -11.95
C GLU A 67 0.98 -1.63 -12.45
N GLY A 68 2.00 -0.78 -12.35
CA GLY A 68 2.02 0.57 -12.90
C GLY A 68 1.67 1.69 -11.92
N PHE A 69 1.63 1.44 -10.61
CA PHE A 69 1.51 2.53 -9.64
C PHE A 69 2.74 3.44 -9.69
N ASP A 70 2.53 4.75 -9.74
CA ASP A 70 3.60 5.74 -9.95
C ASP A 70 4.38 6.07 -8.67
N MET A 71 3.71 5.94 -7.52
CA MET A 71 4.29 6.23 -6.21
C MET A 71 3.79 5.26 -5.16
N ILE A 72 4.71 4.74 -4.35
CA ILE A 72 4.41 3.69 -3.37
C ILE A 72 5.07 4.06 -2.05
N SER A 73 4.27 4.21 -0.99
CA SER A 73 4.79 4.32 0.37
C SER A 73 4.97 2.93 0.95
N LEU A 74 6.24 2.57 1.15
CA LEU A 74 6.65 1.33 1.79
C LEU A 74 6.58 1.50 3.31
N SER A 75 5.41 1.20 3.89
CA SER A 75 5.13 1.28 5.32
C SER A 75 5.34 2.69 5.92
N ASN A 76 5.14 2.80 7.23
CA ASN A 76 5.57 3.94 8.05
C ASN A 76 6.77 3.56 8.93
N ASP A 77 7.39 4.60 9.52
CA ASP A 77 8.57 4.52 10.37
C ASP A 77 8.34 3.70 11.65
N ALA A 78 7.20 3.88 12.32
CA ALA A 78 6.87 3.15 13.55
C ALA A 78 6.78 1.65 13.31
N ALA A 79 6.10 1.21 12.25
CA ALA A 79 5.99 -0.19 11.86
C ALA A 79 7.35 -0.77 11.44
N MET A 80 8.16 -0.01 10.70
CA MET A 80 9.51 -0.44 10.32
C MET A 80 10.44 -0.58 11.51
N LEU A 81 10.38 0.35 12.48
CA LEU A 81 11.12 0.24 13.74
C LEU A 81 10.68 -0.99 14.54
N GLN A 82 9.37 -1.26 14.63
CA GLN A 82 8.86 -2.44 15.31
C GLN A 82 9.37 -3.74 14.67
N LEU A 83 9.35 -3.84 13.34
CA LEU A 83 9.87 -5.00 12.61
C LEU A 83 11.38 -5.19 12.82
N GLY A 84 12.15 -4.10 12.75
CA GLY A 84 13.58 -4.13 13.03
C GLY A 84 13.90 -4.61 14.45
N LEU A 85 13.19 -4.08 15.46
CA LEU A 85 13.35 -4.51 16.86
C LEU A 85 12.99 -5.98 17.06
N GLN A 86 11.88 -6.44 16.47
CA GLN A 86 11.47 -7.84 16.55
C GLN A 86 12.53 -8.78 15.95
N SER A 87 13.11 -8.40 14.81
CA SER A 87 14.21 -9.16 14.18
C SER A 87 15.44 -9.24 15.09
N GLN A 88 15.89 -8.11 15.63
CA GLN A 88 17.09 -8.09 16.48
C GLN A 88 16.88 -8.84 17.80
N LEU A 89 15.67 -8.77 18.38
CA LEU A 89 15.32 -9.52 19.57
C LEU A 89 15.32 -11.04 19.30
N ALA A 90 14.77 -11.46 18.16
CA ALA A 90 14.77 -12.87 17.76
C ALA A 90 16.20 -13.42 17.61
N ASP A 91 17.11 -12.63 17.03
CA ASP A 91 18.53 -12.99 16.94
C ASP A 91 19.20 -13.08 18.31
N ALA A 92 18.95 -12.12 19.21
CA ALA A 92 19.48 -12.15 20.57
C ALA A 92 19.03 -13.41 21.33
N ILE A 93 17.77 -13.82 21.18
CA ILE A 93 17.25 -15.06 21.78
C ILE A 93 17.89 -16.31 21.15
N ARG A 94 18.06 -16.33 19.83
CA ARG A 94 18.62 -17.47 19.10
C ARG A 94 20.10 -17.68 19.41
N LEU A 95 20.89 -16.61 19.49
CA LEU A 95 22.34 -16.66 19.67
C LEU A 95 22.78 -16.83 21.14
N SER A 96 21.87 -16.66 22.08
CA SER A 96 22.12 -16.84 23.52
C SER A 96 21.79 -18.24 24.04
N ARG A 97 21.31 -19.13 23.17
CA ARG A 97 21.08 -20.56 23.44
C ARG A 97 22.16 -21.40 22.77
#